data_AF-A0A396M9P6-F1
#
_entry.id   AF-A0A396M9P6-F1
#
_cell.length_a   1.000
_cell.length_b   1.000
_cell.length_c   1.000
_cell.angle_alpha   90.00
_cell.angle_beta   90.00
_cell.angle_gamma   90.00
#
_symmetry.space_group_name_H-M   'P 1'
#
loop_
_entity.id
_entity.type
_entity.pdbx_description
1 polymer ?
#
loop_
_entity_poly.entity_id
_entity_poly.type
_entity_poly.pdbx_seq_one_letter_code
_entity_poly.pdbx_strand_id
1 'polypeptide(L)'
;MYISAGFIKFTYMKLLLLFALICPAALTVFGAEPQPRVKGDAIYFYCTSRTDPDEGVERSENPANDNNPLYVHRPILFRMVSKAKDIFIHFAFYNYNPTELSKTRPVIPVKDQMEIVTGPRTMLRFINTFNPITLENKLASFKTKEESWAWVDSLKATGKQIYLIDWNDPINGSGGTELRLIQVRPTLTNRPSY
;
A
#
# COMPACT_ATOMS: atom_id res chain seq x y z
N MET A 1 41.31 48.73 47.01
CA MET A 1 40.70 47.48 47.50
C MET A 1 40.57 46.55 46.30
N TYR A 2 41.55 45.65 46.13
CA TYR A 2 41.64 44.72 45.00
C TYR A 2 41.07 43.38 45.45
N ILE A 3 39.96 42.93 44.84
CA ILE A 3 39.53 41.53 44.88
C ILE A 3 39.25 41.07 43.44
N SER A 4 40.23 40.33 42.93
CA SER A 4 40.16 39.18 42.01
C SER A 4 39.18 39.19 40.84
N ALA A 5 39.72 39.42 39.64
CA ALA A 5 39.13 39.12 38.34
C ALA A 5 39.18 37.61 37.95
N GLY A 6 39.35 36.71 38.94
CA GLY A 6 39.58 35.27 38.70
C GLY A 6 38.35 34.37 38.75
N PHE A 7 37.23 34.81 39.31
CA PHE A 7 36.06 33.92 39.54
C PHE A 7 34.97 34.00 38.46
N ILE A 8 34.97 35.02 37.62
CA ILE A 8 33.92 35.23 36.60
C ILE A 8 34.21 34.45 35.30
N LYS A 9 35.47 34.10 35.03
CA LYS A 9 35.88 33.44 33.77
C LYS A 9 35.62 31.93 33.74
N PHE A 10 35.53 31.26 34.89
CA PHE A 10 35.41 29.80 34.95
C PHE A 10 33.96 29.30 34.76
N THR A 11 32.97 30.12 35.10
CA THR A 11 31.54 29.78 34.96
C THR A 11 31.05 29.93 33.51
N TYR A 12 31.64 30.85 32.74
CA TYR A 12 31.24 31.11 31.35
C TYR A 12 31.68 30.00 30.39
N MET A 13 32.85 29.41 30.62
CA MET A 13 33.41 28.37 29.73
C MET A 13 32.74 26.99 29.93
N LYS A 14 32.16 26.72 31.11
CA LYS A 14 31.34 25.52 31.35
C LYS A 14 29.90 25.67 30.82
N LEU A 15 29.35 26.90 30.79
CA LEU A 15 28.02 27.16 30.24
C LEU A 15 28.02 27.12 28.69
N LEU A 16 29.09 27.59 28.05
CA LEU A 16 29.25 27.54 26.59
C LEU A 16 29.48 26.11 26.05
N LEU A 17 30.14 25.24 26.81
CA LEU A 17 30.31 23.83 26.46
C LEU A 17 29.01 23.02 26.62
N LEU A 18 28.11 23.43 27.52
CA LEU A 18 26.78 22.83 27.68
C LEU A 18 25.81 23.22 26.57
N PHE A 19 25.97 24.41 25.96
CA PHE A 19 25.18 24.80 24.76
C PHE A 19 25.67 24.11 23.48
N ALA A 20 26.93 23.70 23.39
CA ALA A 20 27.48 22.98 22.24
C ALA A 20 27.14 21.47 22.24
N LEU A 21 26.60 20.93 23.34
CA LEU A 21 26.20 19.52 23.48
C LEU A 21 24.68 19.30 23.44
N ILE A 22 23.88 20.35 23.32
CA ILE A 22 22.46 20.26 22.99
C ILE A 22 22.36 20.25 21.46
N CYS A 23 22.63 19.07 20.91
CA CYS A 23 22.15 18.55 19.63
C CYS A 23 21.72 19.60 18.58
N PRO A 24 22.47 19.75 17.46
CA PRO A 24 21.88 20.18 16.20
C PRO A 24 20.96 19.08 15.61
N ALA A 25 20.16 18.41 16.44
CA ALA A 25 19.11 17.47 16.04
C ALA A 25 17.73 18.15 15.92
N ALA A 26 17.66 19.47 16.14
CA ALA A 26 16.43 20.26 16.09
C ALA A 26 16.22 21.00 14.75
N LEU A 27 16.94 20.65 13.70
CA LEU A 27 16.74 21.19 12.35
C LEU A 27 16.64 20.03 11.34
N THR A 28 15.45 19.44 11.24
CA THR A 28 14.79 18.95 9.99
C THR A 28 13.66 17.93 10.30
N VAL A 29 12.71 18.22 11.19
CA VAL A 29 11.44 17.43 11.23
C VAL A 29 10.26 18.32 11.62
N PHE A 30 10.03 19.41 10.89
CA PHE A 30 8.73 20.10 10.90
C PHE A 30 8.46 20.56 9.47
N GLY A 31 7.68 19.75 8.74
CA GLY A 31 7.35 19.97 7.34
C GLY A 31 7.45 18.72 6.44
N ALA A 32 7.91 17.59 6.95
CA ALA A 32 7.69 16.32 6.27
C ALA A 32 6.22 15.92 6.50
N GLU A 33 5.38 16.11 5.48
CA GLU A 33 4.20 15.26 5.28
C GLU A 33 4.58 13.82 5.67
N PRO A 34 3.73 13.07 6.40
CA PRO A 34 4.04 11.68 6.73
C PRO A 34 4.38 10.98 5.42
N GLN A 35 5.66 10.65 5.24
CA GLN A 35 6.11 9.92 4.07
C GLN A 35 5.22 8.67 3.99
N PRO A 36 4.52 8.43 2.87
CA PRO A 36 3.67 7.27 2.73
C PRO A 36 4.51 6.04 3.06
N ARG A 37 4.21 5.43 4.20
CA ARG A 37 5.09 4.42 4.77
C ARG A 37 4.82 3.12 4.05
N VAL A 38 5.84 2.64 3.34
CA VAL A 38 5.94 1.23 2.96
C VAL A 38 5.79 0.41 4.25
N LYS A 39 4.75 -0.41 4.30
CA LYS A 39 4.47 -1.26 5.46
C LYS A 39 5.38 -2.48 5.42
N GLY A 40 6.24 -2.59 6.43
CA GLY A 40 7.33 -3.57 6.45
C GLY A 40 6.89 -5.03 6.58
N ASP A 41 5.62 -5.28 6.86
CA ASP A 41 5.04 -6.62 6.97
C ASP A 41 4.05 -6.95 5.85
N ALA A 42 3.75 -6.00 4.95
CA ALA A 42 2.80 -6.15 3.87
C ALA A 42 3.34 -7.01 2.72
N ILE A 43 2.41 -7.58 1.94
CA ILE A 43 2.70 -8.30 0.70
C ILE A 43 2.54 -7.31 -0.45
N TYR A 44 3.51 -7.28 -1.36
CA TYR A 44 3.47 -6.40 -2.53
C TYR A 44 3.34 -7.22 -3.80
N PHE A 45 2.42 -6.80 -4.66
CA PHE A 45 2.20 -7.35 -5.98
C PHE A 45 2.48 -6.32 -7.06
N TYR A 46 3.02 -6.81 -8.18
CA TYR A 46 3.12 -6.08 -9.43
C TYR A 46 2.14 -6.68 -10.43
N CYS A 47 1.52 -5.84 -11.25
CA CYS A 47 0.87 -6.28 -12.47
C CYS A 47 1.01 -5.23 -13.57
N THR A 48 0.77 -5.64 -14.80
CA THR A 48 0.53 -4.74 -15.92
C THR A 48 -0.87 -5.03 -16.41
N SER A 49 -1.85 -4.36 -15.81
CA SER A 49 -3.26 -4.66 -16.10
C SER A 49 -3.61 -4.34 -17.56
N ARG A 50 -4.50 -5.14 -18.14
CA ARG A 50 -4.94 -5.03 -19.53
C ARG A 50 -6.45 -5.23 -19.66
N THR A 51 -7.00 -4.93 -20.82
CA THR A 51 -8.41 -5.22 -21.16
C THR A 51 -8.53 -6.53 -21.93
N ASP A 52 -8.01 -7.62 -21.37
CA ASP A 52 -8.19 -8.99 -21.90
C ASP A 52 -8.98 -9.78 -20.87
N PRO A 53 -10.21 -10.22 -21.19
CA PRO A 53 -11.06 -10.92 -20.24
C PRO A 53 -10.69 -12.41 -20.06
N ASP A 54 -9.88 -12.98 -20.96
CA ASP A 54 -9.67 -14.43 -21.03
C ASP A 54 -8.31 -14.88 -20.49
N GLU A 55 -7.27 -14.03 -20.55
CA GLU A 55 -5.92 -14.37 -20.06
C GLU A 55 -5.14 -13.16 -19.51
N GLY A 56 -4.60 -13.31 -18.30
CA GLY A 56 -3.73 -12.32 -17.65
C GLY A 56 -4.38 -11.64 -16.45
N VAL A 57 -4.10 -10.34 -16.28
CA VAL A 57 -4.63 -9.52 -15.18
C VAL A 57 -5.43 -8.36 -15.76
N GLU A 58 -6.73 -8.34 -15.49
CA GLU A 58 -7.64 -7.27 -15.88
C GLU A 58 -7.88 -6.31 -14.71
N ARG A 59 -7.84 -5.00 -14.98
CA ARG A 59 -8.33 -3.98 -14.05
C ARG A 59 -9.71 -3.51 -14.50
N SER A 60 -10.66 -3.48 -13.58
CA SER A 60 -12.03 -3.04 -13.84
C SER A 60 -12.51 -2.11 -12.73
N GLU A 61 -13.15 -1.03 -13.15
CA GLU A 61 -13.77 -0.01 -12.31
C GLU A 61 -15.13 0.34 -12.92
N ASN A 62 -16.13 0.65 -12.09
CA ASN A 62 -17.42 1.11 -12.59
C ASN A 62 -17.58 2.61 -12.29
N PRO A 63 -17.45 3.50 -13.31
CA PRO A 63 -17.58 4.95 -13.12
C PRO A 63 -18.93 5.40 -12.57
N ALA A 64 -19.99 4.59 -12.71
CA ALA A 64 -21.29 4.91 -12.11
C ALA A 64 -21.22 5.00 -10.56
N ASN A 65 -20.19 4.40 -9.95
CA ASN A 65 -19.97 4.47 -8.52
C ASN A 65 -19.29 5.77 -8.04
N ASP A 66 -18.82 6.64 -8.94
CA ASP A 66 -18.19 7.91 -8.54
C ASP A 66 -19.16 8.82 -7.78
N ASN A 67 -20.45 8.74 -8.10
CA ASN A 67 -21.51 9.52 -7.45
C ASN A 67 -22.29 8.71 -6.39
N ASN A 68 -21.88 7.48 -6.11
CA ASN A 68 -22.58 6.63 -5.15
C ASN A 68 -22.09 6.97 -3.73
N PRO A 69 -22.97 7.47 -2.83
CA PRO A 69 -22.56 7.94 -1.49
C PRO A 69 -22.00 6.81 -0.61
N LEU A 70 -22.26 5.55 -0.96
CA LEU A 70 -21.73 4.37 -0.28
C LEU A 70 -20.19 4.31 -0.34
N TYR A 71 -19.55 4.93 -1.34
CA TYR A 71 -18.12 4.84 -1.56
C TYR A 71 -17.43 6.18 -1.34
N VAL A 72 -16.32 6.19 -0.59
CA VAL A 72 -15.37 7.31 -0.57
C VAL A 72 -14.53 7.32 -1.84
N HIS A 73 -14.19 6.13 -2.32
CA HIS A 73 -13.59 5.92 -3.63
C HIS A 73 -14.27 4.71 -4.27
N ARG A 74 -14.62 4.80 -5.57
CA ARG A 74 -15.24 3.69 -6.29
C ARG A 74 -14.40 2.39 -6.16
N PRO A 75 -15.03 1.21 -6.13
CA PRO A 75 -14.29 -0.05 -6.09
C PRO A 75 -13.33 -0.19 -7.28
N ILE A 76 -12.16 -0.77 -7.02
CA ILE A 76 -11.20 -1.16 -8.05
C ILE A 76 -11.02 -2.67 -7.96
N LEU A 77 -11.18 -3.35 -9.09
CA LEU A 77 -11.13 -4.79 -9.18
C LEU A 77 -9.94 -5.20 -10.05
N PHE A 78 -9.10 -6.10 -9.55
CA PHE A 78 -8.08 -6.78 -10.33
C PHE A 78 -8.45 -8.25 -10.44
N ARG A 79 -8.71 -8.71 -11.67
CA ARG A 79 -9.07 -10.08 -11.98
C ARG A 79 -7.89 -10.77 -12.61
N MET A 80 -7.38 -11.79 -11.96
CA MET A 80 -6.36 -12.66 -12.52
C MET A 80 -7.05 -13.87 -13.12
N VAL A 81 -7.01 -13.99 -14.45
CA VAL A 81 -7.81 -14.93 -15.23
C VAL A 81 -6.92 -15.76 -16.13
N SER A 82 -7.13 -17.08 -16.16
CA SER A 82 -6.62 -17.93 -17.23
C SER A 82 -7.72 -18.91 -17.62
N LYS A 83 -8.36 -18.66 -18.76
CA LYS A 83 -9.40 -19.53 -19.31
C LYS A 83 -8.86 -20.91 -19.66
N ALA A 84 -7.63 -20.97 -20.18
CA ALA A 84 -6.96 -22.23 -20.53
C ALA A 84 -6.76 -23.15 -19.31
N LYS A 85 -6.59 -22.57 -18.12
CA LYS A 85 -6.38 -23.31 -16.87
C LYS A 85 -7.62 -23.34 -15.96
N ASP A 86 -8.74 -22.76 -16.40
CA ASP A 86 -9.92 -22.51 -15.58
C ASP A 86 -9.52 -21.86 -14.23
N ILE A 87 -8.83 -20.72 -14.30
CA ILE A 87 -8.42 -19.94 -13.14
C ILE A 87 -9.15 -18.60 -13.17
N PHE A 88 -9.78 -18.27 -12.06
CA PHE A 88 -10.31 -16.94 -11.78
C PHE A 88 -10.01 -16.57 -10.34
N ILE A 89 -9.30 -15.47 -10.14
CA ILE A 89 -9.00 -14.91 -8.81
C ILE A 89 -9.32 -13.42 -8.82
N HIS A 90 -10.06 -12.98 -7.81
CA HIS A 90 -10.51 -11.61 -7.68
C HIS A 90 -9.85 -10.90 -6.50
N PHE A 91 -9.03 -9.91 -6.79
CA PHE A 91 -8.48 -8.97 -5.82
C PHE A 91 -9.30 -7.68 -5.87
N ALA A 92 -9.85 -7.26 -4.74
CA ALA A 92 -10.72 -6.08 -4.69
C ALA A 92 -10.17 -5.03 -3.72
N PHE A 93 -10.32 -3.77 -4.12
CA PHE A 93 -10.20 -2.60 -3.28
C PHE A 93 -11.60 -2.06 -2.97
N TYR A 94 -11.86 -1.79 -1.69
CA TYR A 94 -13.07 -1.14 -1.23
C TYR A 94 -12.74 -0.04 -0.23
N ASN A 95 -13.25 1.16 -0.50
CA ASN A 95 -13.21 2.27 0.44
C ASN A 95 -14.62 2.84 0.59
N TYR A 96 -15.35 2.27 1.53
CA TYR A 96 -16.73 2.62 1.84
C TYR A 96 -16.79 3.87 2.72
N ASN A 97 -17.84 4.66 2.55
CA ASN A 97 -18.25 5.67 3.51
C ASN A 97 -18.83 4.98 4.76
N PRO A 98 -18.20 5.09 5.94
CA PRO A 98 -18.66 4.39 7.15
C PRO A 98 -20.07 4.76 7.57
N THR A 99 -20.44 6.03 7.43
CA THR A 99 -21.78 6.53 7.78
C THR A 99 -22.84 5.89 6.89
N GLU A 100 -22.60 5.83 5.59
CA GLU A 100 -23.55 5.22 4.65
C GLU A 100 -23.59 3.70 4.80
N LEU A 101 -22.43 3.05 4.97
CA LEU A 101 -22.35 1.61 5.13
C LEU A 101 -23.04 1.13 6.42
N SER A 102 -22.89 1.87 7.52
CA SER A 102 -23.48 1.54 8.83
C SER A 102 -25.01 1.42 8.81
N LYS A 103 -25.68 2.03 7.83
CA LYS A 103 -27.14 1.93 7.65
C LYS A 103 -27.60 0.53 7.23
N THR A 104 -26.70 -0.31 6.71
CA THR A 104 -27.02 -1.65 6.18
C THR A 104 -26.38 -2.77 6.98
N ARG A 105 -25.18 -2.55 7.52
CA ARG A 105 -24.46 -3.53 8.36
C ARG A 105 -23.37 -2.85 9.19
N PRO A 106 -22.85 -3.52 10.23
CA PRO A 106 -21.67 -3.04 10.93
C PRO A 106 -20.47 -2.82 9.99
N VAL A 107 -19.72 -1.76 10.27
CA VAL A 107 -18.48 -1.41 9.58
C VAL A 107 -17.33 -2.21 10.19
N ILE A 108 -16.51 -2.82 9.34
CA ILE A 108 -15.29 -3.52 9.73
C ILE A 108 -14.14 -2.80 9.01
N PRO A 109 -13.45 -1.85 9.67
CA PRO A 109 -12.52 -0.93 9.02
C PRO A 109 -11.48 -1.62 8.13
N VAL A 110 -10.89 -2.72 8.60
CA VAL A 110 -9.84 -3.45 7.89
C VAL A 110 -10.26 -4.01 6.52
N LYS A 111 -11.55 -4.23 6.29
CA LYS A 111 -12.08 -4.73 5.01
C LYS A 111 -12.91 -3.70 4.24
N ASP A 112 -13.36 -2.65 4.93
CA ASP A 112 -14.31 -1.69 4.40
C ASP A 112 -13.69 -0.32 4.09
N GLN A 113 -12.52 -0.01 4.65
CA GLN A 113 -11.86 1.28 4.52
C GLN A 113 -10.41 1.07 4.10
N MET A 114 -10.24 0.46 2.93
CA MET A 114 -8.93 0.21 2.35
C MET A 114 -8.34 1.49 1.78
N GLU A 115 -7.01 1.56 1.67
CA GLU A 115 -6.31 2.77 1.25
C GLU A 115 -5.68 2.69 -0.15
N ILE A 116 -5.62 3.84 -0.81
CA ILE A 116 -4.75 4.09 -1.96
C ILE A 116 -3.64 5.00 -1.47
N VAL A 117 -2.42 4.53 -1.55
CA VAL A 117 -1.23 5.26 -1.09
C VAL A 117 -0.57 5.86 -2.32
N THR A 118 -0.47 7.19 -2.39
CA THR A 118 0.32 7.89 -3.41
C THR A 118 1.51 8.55 -2.72
N GLY A 119 2.70 8.37 -3.27
CA GLY A 119 3.93 8.85 -2.66
C GLY A 119 5.10 8.95 -3.62
N PRO A 120 6.31 9.24 -3.13
CA PRO A 120 7.47 9.40 -4.00
C PRO A 120 7.87 8.07 -4.63
N ARG A 121 8.29 8.09 -5.89
CA ARG A 121 8.72 6.90 -6.64
C ARG A 121 9.90 6.16 -6.00
N THR A 122 10.66 6.86 -5.15
CA THR A 122 11.74 6.27 -4.35
C THR A 122 11.26 5.15 -3.42
N MET A 123 9.96 5.11 -3.06
CA MET A 123 9.34 3.98 -2.34
C MET A 123 9.57 2.64 -3.05
N LEU A 124 9.65 2.63 -4.38
CA LEU A 124 9.85 1.42 -5.18
C LEU A 124 11.12 0.65 -4.76
N ARG A 125 12.19 1.38 -4.41
CA ARG A 125 13.45 0.76 -3.94
C ARG A 125 13.22 -0.06 -2.68
N PHE A 126 12.43 0.45 -1.74
CA PHE A 126 12.09 -0.25 -0.50
C PHE A 126 11.12 -1.41 -0.76
N ILE A 127 10.11 -1.20 -1.61
CA ILE A 127 9.15 -2.26 -1.96
C ILE A 127 9.87 -3.47 -2.57
N ASN A 128 10.86 -3.23 -3.42
CA ASN A 128 11.66 -4.29 -4.01
C ASN A 128 12.42 -5.15 -2.99
N THR A 129 12.72 -4.65 -1.78
CA THR A 129 13.37 -5.48 -0.74
C THR A 129 12.43 -6.52 -0.14
N PHE A 130 11.11 -6.40 -0.36
CA PHE A 130 10.09 -7.35 0.09
C PHE A 130 9.78 -8.44 -0.94
N ASN A 131 10.55 -8.53 -2.03
CA ASN A 131 10.40 -9.53 -3.10
C ASN A 131 8.96 -9.59 -3.66
N PRO A 132 8.49 -8.49 -4.26
CA PRO A 132 7.13 -8.39 -4.78
C PRO A 132 6.84 -9.46 -5.83
N ILE A 133 5.62 -10.01 -5.79
CA ILE A 133 5.17 -11.04 -6.73
C ILE A 133 4.56 -10.36 -7.95
N THR A 134 5.04 -10.68 -9.15
CA THR A 134 4.37 -10.30 -10.40
C THR A 134 3.20 -11.25 -10.65
N LEU A 135 1.98 -10.72 -10.71
CA LEU A 135 0.76 -11.52 -10.81
C LEU A 135 0.71 -12.35 -12.10
N GLU A 136 1.19 -11.83 -13.22
CA GLU A 136 1.27 -12.55 -14.49
C GLU A 136 2.22 -13.76 -14.38
N ASN A 137 3.39 -13.58 -13.75
CA ASN A 137 4.33 -14.67 -13.50
C ASN A 137 3.72 -15.71 -12.55
N LYS A 138 2.97 -15.24 -11.54
CA LYS A 138 2.30 -16.13 -10.60
C LYS A 138 1.20 -16.95 -11.28
N LEU A 139 0.37 -16.31 -12.10
CA LEU A 139 -0.64 -16.98 -12.92
C LEU A 139 -0.02 -18.02 -13.88
N ALA A 140 1.08 -17.66 -14.54
CA ALA A 140 1.81 -18.56 -15.42
C ALA A 140 2.36 -19.78 -14.67
N SER A 141 2.77 -19.59 -13.40
CA SER A 141 3.35 -20.67 -12.58
C SER A 141 2.36 -21.77 -12.20
N PHE A 142 1.06 -21.45 -12.07
CA PHE A 142 0.05 -22.44 -11.72
C PHE A 142 -0.09 -23.50 -12.81
N LYS A 143 -0.11 -24.76 -12.39
CA LYS A 143 -0.40 -25.91 -13.24
C LYS A 143 -1.86 -26.28 -13.20
N THR A 144 -2.53 -26.02 -12.08
CA THR A 144 -3.96 -26.28 -11.89
C THR A 144 -4.67 -25.13 -11.19
N LYS A 145 -6.00 -25.14 -11.26
CA LYS A 145 -6.83 -24.17 -10.52
C LYS A 145 -6.81 -24.39 -9.02
N GLU A 146 -6.65 -25.63 -8.56
CA GLU A 146 -6.54 -25.97 -7.15
C GLU A 146 -5.29 -25.34 -6.51
N GLU A 147 -4.15 -25.32 -7.22
CA GLU A 147 -2.95 -24.60 -6.77
C GLU A 147 -3.22 -23.09 -6.62
N SER A 148 -4.01 -22.52 -7.53
CA SER A 148 -4.41 -21.12 -7.47
C SER A 148 -5.29 -20.83 -6.26
N TRP A 149 -6.22 -21.74 -5.92
CA TRP A 149 -7.06 -21.62 -4.74
C TRP A 149 -6.24 -21.74 -3.46
N ALA A 150 -5.33 -22.71 -3.38
CA ALA A 150 -4.45 -22.89 -2.23
C ALA A 150 -3.54 -21.67 -2.02
N TRP A 151 -3.06 -21.06 -3.10
CA TRP A 151 -2.31 -19.80 -3.01
C TRP A 151 -3.17 -18.65 -2.48
N VAL A 152 -4.41 -18.51 -2.95
CA VAL A 152 -5.33 -17.49 -2.43
C VAL A 152 -5.66 -17.71 -0.96
N ASP A 153 -5.87 -18.97 -0.55
CA ASP A 153 -6.12 -19.33 0.84
C ASP A 153 -4.91 -19.01 1.72
N SER A 154 -3.70 -19.26 1.24
CA SER A 154 -2.48 -18.91 1.98
C SER A 154 -2.31 -17.40 2.14
N LEU A 155 -2.63 -16.60 1.11
CA LEU A 155 -2.66 -15.15 1.21
C LEU A 155 -3.64 -14.68 2.29
N LYS A 156 -4.87 -15.22 2.30
CA LYS A 156 -5.90 -14.90 3.31
C LYS A 156 -5.42 -15.27 4.72
N ALA A 157 -4.81 -16.44 4.87
CA ALA A 157 -4.33 -16.94 6.15
C ALA A 157 -3.22 -16.07 6.78
N THR A 158 -2.48 -15.31 5.97
CA THR A 158 -1.44 -14.41 6.51
C THR A 158 -2.00 -13.28 7.36
N GLY A 159 -3.25 -12.84 7.12
CA GLY A 159 -3.82 -11.63 7.72
C GLY A 159 -3.10 -10.32 7.35
N LYS A 160 -2.10 -10.38 6.46
CA LYS A 160 -1.28 -9.24 6.06
C LYS A 160 -2.03 -8.37 5.07
N GLN A 161 -1.73 -7.07 5.09
CA GLN A 161 -2.17 -6.18 4.02
C GLN A 161 -1.45 -6.52 2.72
N ILE A 162 -2.18 -6.41 1.61
CA ILE A 162 -1.66 -6.64 0.28
C ILE A 162 -1.76 -5.33 -0.49
N TYR A 163 -0.68 -4.91 -1.12
CA TYR A 163 -0.64 -3.73 -1.99
C TYR A 163 -0.31 -4.17 -3.41
N LEU A 164 -1.02 -3.59 -4.37
CA LEU A 164 -0.81 -3.82 -5.79
C LEU A 164 -0.30 -2.53 -6.44
N ILE A 165 0.78 -2.66 -7.19
CA ILE A 165 1.27 -1.62 -8.10
C ILE A 165 0.93 -2.08 -9.51
N ASP A 166 0.01 -1.35 -10.12
CA ASP A 166 -0.41 -1.54 -11.50
C ASP A 166 0.44 -0.65 -12.40
N TRP A 167 1.28 -1.25 -13.24
CA TRP A 167 2.15 -0.53 -14.15
C TRP A 167 1.40 0.15 -15.29
N ASN A 168 0.15 -0.25 -15.55
CA ASN A 168 -0.71 0.42 -16.51
C ASN A 168 -1.45 1.63 -15.91
N ASP A 169 -1.38 1.84 -14.58
CA ASP A 169 -1.85 3.08 -13.97
C ASP A 169 -0.99 4.25 -14.50
N PRO A 170 -1.58 5.34 -15.04
CA PRO A 170 -0.82 6.46 -15.59
C PRO A 170 0.20 7.07 -14.62
N ILE A 171 -0.09 7.07 -13.31
CA ILE A 171 0.87 7.55 -12.30
C ILE A 171 2.11 6.65 -12.26
N ASN A 172 1.91 5.34 -12.34
CA ASN A 172 2.99 4.36 -12.22
C ASN A 172 3.77 4.18 -13.52
N GLY A 173 3.07 4.13 -14.66
CA GLY A 173 3.63 3.85 -15.99
C GLY A 173 4.40 5.02 -16.62
N SER A 174 4.11 6.25 -16.22
CA SER A 174 4.78 7.45 -16.76
C SER A 174 6.26 7.59 -16.39
N GLY A 175 6.72 6.86 -15.37
CA GLY A 175 8.08 7.02 -14.84
C GLY A 175 8.30 8.33 -14.07
N GLY A 176 7.24 9.05 -13.72
CA GLY A 176 7.28 10.35 -13.02
C GLY A 176 7.83 10.29 -11.59
N THR A 177 7.58 11.33 -10.80
CA THR A 177 8.10 11.43 -9.42
C THR A 177 7.29 10.63 -8.40
N GLU A 178 6.13 10.10 -8.80
CA GLU A 178 5.19 9.45 -7.91
C GLU A 178 5.07 7.94 -8.16
N LEU A 179 4.53 7.26 -7.16
CA LEU A 179 4.14 5.86 -7.17
C LEU A 179 2.82 5.72 -6.39
N ARG A 180 1.86 5.03 -7.00
CA ARG A 180 0.56 4.70 -6.42
C ARG A 180 0.49 3.20 -6.11
N LEU A 181 0.18 2.90 -4.87
CA LEU A 181 -0.14 1.56 -4.39
C LEU A 181 -1.63 1.48 -4.06
N ILE A 182 -2.29 0.41 -4.48
CA ILE A 182 -3.69 0.15 -4.17
C ILE A 182 -3.72 -1.01 -3.19
N GLN A 183 -4.23 -0.79 -1.98
CA GLN A 183 -4.49 -1.91 -1.07
C GLN A 183 -5.54 -2.82 -1.71
N VAL A 184 -5.31 -4.13 -1.72
CA VAL A 184 -6.26 -5.11 -2.25
C VAL A 184 -6.47 -6.26 -1.29
N ARG A 185 -7.56 -6.99 -1.47
CA ARG A 185 -7.81 -8.25 -0.76
C ARG A 185 -8.34 -9.31 -1.71
N PRO A 186 -7.92 -10.57 -1.60
CA PRO A 186 -8.56 -11.66 -2.33
C PRO A 186 -10.00 -11.84 -1.83
N THR A 187 -10.98 -11.81 -2.73
CA THR A 187 -12.41 -11.85 -2.40
C THR A 187 -13.12 -13.06 -2.99
N LEU A 188 -12.90 -13.37 -4.27
CA LEU A 188 -13.53 -14.50 -4.94
C LEU A 188 -12.50 -15.32 -5.71
N THR A 189 -12.80 -16.60 -5.86
CA THR A 189 -12.19 -17.50 -6.85
C THR A 189 -13.30 -18.25 -7.58
N ASN A 190 -12.99 -18.97 -8.66
CA ASN A 190 -13.93 -19.92 -9.28
C ASN A 190 -14.06 -21.25 -8.51
N ARG A 191 -13.66 -21.31 -7.24
CA ARG A 191 -13.89 -22.48 -6.40
C ARG A 191 -15.40 -22.60 -6.14
N PRO A 192 -16.03 -23.76 -6.39
CA PRO A 192 -17.44 -23.96 -6.04
C PRO A 192 -17.66 -23.74 -4.54
N SER A 193 -18.71 -23.00 -4.20
CA SER A 193 -19.22 -22.95 -2.83
C SER A 193 -19.90 -24.28 -2.53
N TYR A 194 -19.44 -24.99 -1.50
CA TYR A 194 -20.14 -26.17 -0.97
C TYR A 194 -21.33 -25.76 -0.11
#